data_AF-A0A377Q2J3-F1
#
_entry.id   AF-A0A377Q2J3-F1
#
_cell.length_a   1.000
_cell.length_b   1.000
_cell.length_c   1.000
_cell.angle_alpha   90.00
_cell.angle_beta   90.00
_cell.angle_gamma   90.00
#
_symmetry.space_group_name_H-M   'P 1'
#
loop_
_entity.id
_entity.type
_entity.pdbx_description
1 polymer ?
#
loop_
_entity_poly.entity_id
_entity_poly.type
_entity_poly.pdbx_seq_one_letter_code
_entity_poly.pdbx_strand_id
1 'polypeptide(L)'
;MIVREWEKLQFIDPERALIALRKFATTQSLYELPYEIASLRKRELRPFGESRQCALFCQGLSHIMGRKVVYAQYEHADYDFVARFEKDEVLHYAPIQMKELVPEELNPHANLQSELNKLEKYADSKDLVIAIHINRAATVHLSKLVMPRTSLGALWFFGANDQTQNTWTIIGNLLRPGASSSEFTHP
;
A
#
# COMPACT_ATOMS: atom_id res chain seq x y z
N MET A 1 -16.53 -7.30 9.72
CA MET A 1 -17.79 -7.75 9.09
C MET A 1 -17.47 -8.26 7.69
N ILE A 2 -17.99 -9.40 7.23
CA ILE A 2 -17.78 -9.83 5.83
C ILE A 2 -18.95 -9.28 5.01
N VAL A 3 -18.65 -8.39 4.06
CA VAL A 3 -19.65 -7.90 3.10
C VAL A 3 -19.79 -8.98 2.03
N ARG A 4 -21.01 -9.53 1.84
CA ARG A 4 -21.29 -10.63 0.88
C ARG A 4 -20.79 -10.35 -0.54
N GLU A 5 -20.66 -9.08 -0.90
CA GLU A 5 -20.15 -8.65 -2.21
C GLU A 5 -18.65 -8.96 -2.39
N TRP A 6 -17.87 -8.90 -1.31
CA TRP A 6 -16.42 -9.14 -1.37
C TRP A 6 -16.06 -10.59 -1.71
N GLU A 7 -16.95 -11.55 -1.42
CA GLU A 7 -16.76 -12.96 -1.75
C GLU A 7 -16.70 -13.21 -3.26
N LYS A 8 -17.29 -12.31 -4.06
CA LYS A 8 -17.37 -12.43 -5.52
C LYS A 8 -16.23 -11.70 -6.24
N LEU A 9 -15.38 -11.00 -5.52
CA LEU A 9 -14.29 -10.22 -6.12
C LEU A 9 -13.21 -11.15 -6.69
N GLN A 10 -12.60 -10.70 -7.79
CA GLN A 10 -11.46 -11.37 -8.37
C GLN A 10 -10.19 -10.96 -7.62
N PHE A 11 -9.72 -11.85 -6.75
CA PHE A 11 -8.50 -11.63 -5.98
C PHE A 11 -7.24 -11.96 -6.79
N ILE A 12 -6.28 -11.06 -6.69
CA ILE A 12 -4.98 -11.08 -7.33
C ILE A 12 -3.93 -11.50 -6.31
N ASP A 13 -3.05 -12.40 -6.74
CA ASP A 13 -1.85 -12.78 -6.03
C ASP A 13 -0.78 -11.68 -6.20
N PRO A 14 -0.37 -10.97 -5.13
CA PRO A 14 0.55 -9.84 -5.24
C PRO A 14 1.88 -10.26 -5.84
N GLU A 15 2.45 -11.39 -5.44
CA GLU A 15 3.74 -11.86 -5.95
C GLU A 15 3.70 -12.06 -7.47
N ARG A 16 2.65 -12.73 -7.97
CA ARG A 16 2.48 -12.97 -9.41
C ARG A 16 2.29 -11.67 -10.19
N ALA A 17 1.48 -10.75 -9.67
CA ALA A 17 1.26 -9.46 -10.30
C ALA A 17 2.56 -8.65 -10.39
N LEU A 18 3.32 -8.62 -9.30
CA LEU A 18 4.59 -7.92 -9.19
C LEU A 18 5.66 -8.49 -10.13
N ILE A 19 5.81 -9.82 -10.22
CA ILE A 19 6.71 -10.47 -11.19
C ILE A 19 6.33 -10.09 -12.63
N ALA A 20 5.04 -10.10 -12.97
CA ALA A 20 4.58 -9.76 -14.31
C ALA A 20 4.88 -8.29 -14.67
N LEU A 21 4.63 -7.37 -13.73
CA LEU A 21 4.94 -5.95 -13.90
C LEU A 21 6.44 -5.71 -14.06
N ARG A 22 7.28 -6.41 -13.30
CA ARG A 22 8.74 -6.31 -13.44
C ARG A 22 9.20 -6.77 -14.81
N LYS A 23 8.71 -7.93 -15.27
CA LYS A 23 9.01 -8.44 -16.61
C LYS A 23 8.61 -7.46 -17.71
N PHE A 24 7.47 -6.77 -17.55
CA PHE A 24 7.07 -5.73 -18.47
C PHE A 24 8.04 -4.53 -18.44
N ALA A 25 8.40 -4.06 -17.24
CA ALA A 25 9.31 -2.93 -17.07
C ALA A 25 10.73 -3.17 -17.61
N THR A 26 11.23 -4.41 -17.56
CA THR A 26 12.57 -4.75 -18.06
C THR A 26 12.60 -5.07 -19.56
N THR A 27 11.44 -5.40 -20.16
CA THR A 27 11.34 -5.71 -21.59
C THR A 27 10.95 -4.51 -22.45
N GLN A 28 10.41 -3.46 -21.84
CA GLN A 28 9.98 -2.24 -22.51
C GLN A 28 10.98 -1.10 -22.26
N SER A 29 11.15 -0.21 -23.25
CA SER A 29 11.99 1.00 -23.12
C SER A 29 11.25 2.10 -22.33
N LEU A 30 10.94 1.84 -21.06
CA LEU A 30 10.18 2.77 -20.23
C LEU A 30 10.88 4.12 -20.00
N TYR A 31 12.21 4.15 -20.16
CA TYR A 31 13.03 5.36 -20.00
C TYR A 31 12.88 6.37 -21.16
N GLU A 32 12.33 5.95 -22.29
CA GLU A 32 12.01 6.83 -23.43
C GLU A 32 10.62 7.48 -23.29
N LEU A 33 9.82 7.04 -22.33
CA LEU A 33 8.47 7.54 -22.13
C LEU A 33 8.47 8.80 -21.25
N PRO A 34 7.54 9.75 -21.47
CA PRO A 34 7.28 10.85 -20.55
C PRO A 34 7.08 10.35 -19.12
N TYR A 35 7.55 11.11 -18.14
CA TYR A 35 7.52 10.71 -16.73
C TYR A 35 6.13 10.28 -16.26
N GLU A 36 5.06 11.00 -16.61
CA GLU A 36 3.70 10.65 -16.20
C GLU A 36 3.20 9.31 -16.76
N ILE A 37 3.76 8.85 -17.88
CA ILE A 37 3.46 7.55 -18.47
C ILE A 37 4.32 6.48 -17.80
N ALA A 38 5.63 6.70 -17.72
CA ALA A 38 6.58 5.76 -17.11
C ALA A 38 6.27 5.49 -15.62
N SER A 39 5.80 6.52 -14.91
CA SER A 39 5.40 6.43 -13.49
C SER A 39 3.94 6.01 -13.28
N LEU A 40 3.19 5.72 -14.35
CA LEU A 40 1.76 5.37 -14.32
C LEU A 40 0.88 6.44 -13.64
N ARG A 41 1.31 7.70 -13.63
CA ARG A 41 0.59 8.82 -12.99
C ARG A 41 -0.45 9.47 -13.91
N LYS A 42 -0.39 9.22 -15.22
CA LYS A 42 -1.44 9.64 -16.17
C LYS A 42 -2.79 9.05 -15.74
N ARG A 43 -3.88 9.83 -15.85
CA ARG A 43 -5.22 9.47 -15.38
C ARG A 43 -5.66 8.05 -15.79
N GLU A 44 -5.43 7.67 -17.04
CA GLU A 44 -5.79 6.36 -17.60
C GLU A 44 -4.93 5.21 -17.04
N LEU A 45 -3.72 5.52 -16.57
CA LEU A 45 -2.74 4.56 -16.06
C LEU A 45 -2.74 4.43 -14.53
N ARG A 46 -3.33 5.42 -13.84
CA ARG A 46 -3.39 5.50 -12.38
C ARG A 46 -3.92 4.23 -11.71
N PRO A 47 -4.98 3.56 -12.22
CA PRO A 47 -5.44 2.30 -11.63
C PRO A 47 -4.35 1.22 -11.58
N PHE A 48 -3.48 1.16 -12.59
CA PHE A 48 -2.36 0.20 -12.61
C PHE A 48 -1.27 0.58 -11.62
N GLY A 49 -0.98 1.88 -11.48
CA GLY A 49 -0.04 2.40 -10.48
C GLY A 49 -0.50 2.11 -9.05
N GLU A 50 -1.77 2.38 -8.75
CA GLU A 50 -2.40 2.10 -7.45
C GLU A 50 -2.47 0.60 -7.17
N SER A 51 -2.82 -0.22 -8.17
CA SER A 51 -2.82 -1.69 -8.06
C SER A 51 -1.42 -2.24 -7.77
N ARG A 52 -0.36 -1.71 -8.41
CA ARG A 52 1.03 -2.07 -8.08
C ARG A 52 1.38 -1.71 -6.64
N GLN A 53 1.00 -0.53 -6.16
CA GLN A 53 1.24 -0.12 -4.78
C GLN A 53 0.51 -1.03 -3.79
N CYS A 54 -0.74 -1.41 -4.08
CA CYS A 54 -1.50 -2.35 -3.26
C CYS A 54 -0.83 -3.75 -3.26
N ALA A 55 -0.34 -4.22 -4.42
CA ALA A 55 0.39 -5.48 -4.52
C ALA A 55 1.65 -5.49 -3.65
N LEU A 56 2.46 -4.44 -3.70
CA LEU A 56 3.65 -4.28 -2.85
C LEU A 56 3.29 -4.32 -1.35
N PHE A 57 2.24 -3.60 -0.97
CA PHE A 57 1.76 -3.59 0.40
C PHE A 57 1.28 -4.98 0.85
N CYS A 58 0.45 -5.66 0.07
CA CYS A 58 -0.04 -7.01 0.38
C CYS A 58 1.07 -8.07 0.39
N GLN A 59 2.10 -7.92 -0.44
CA GLN A 59 3.30 -8.75 -0.35
C GLN A 59 4.00 -8.54 1.00
N GLY A 60 4.26 -7.28 1.38
CA GLY A 60 4.87 -6.96 2.68
C GLY A 60 4.04 -7.48 3.87
N LEU A 61 2.71 -7.32 3.82
CA LEU A 61 1.82 -7.89 4.83
C LEU A 61 1.91 -9.41 4.88
N SER A 62 2.05 -10.07 3.72
CA SER A 62 2.19 -11.53 3.68
C SER A 62 3.43 -12.00 4.42
N HIS A 63 4.55 -11.27 4.26
CA HIS A 63 5.78 -11.52 5.01
C HIS A 63 5.59 -11.30 6.51
N ILE A 64 4.97 -10.19 6.92
CA ILE A 64 4.72 -9.91 8.35
C ILE A 64 3.80 -10.94 9.00
N MET A 65 2.75 -11.37 8.29
CA MET A 65 1.73 -12.25 8.84
C MET A 65 2.08 -13.75 8.72
N GLY A 66 3.19 -14.06 8.04
CA GLY A 66 3.61 -15.44 7.75
C GLY A 66 2.60 -16.21 6.90
N ARG A 67 1.80 -15.53 6.08
CA ARG A 67 0.69 -16.12 5.32
C ARG A 67 0.36 -15.29 4.10
N LYS A 68 -0.30 -15.91 3.12
CA LYS A 68 -0.67 -15.22 1.90
C LYS A 68 -1.78 -14.20 2.12
N VAL A 69 -1.53 -12.96 1.71
CA VAL A 69 -2.51 -11.88 1.60
C VAL A 69 -2.71 -11.58 0.11
N VAL A 70 -3.92 -11.79 -0.39
CA VAL A 70 -4.30 -11.45 -1.77
C VAL A 70 -5.17 -10.19 -1.77
N TYR A 71 -5.29 -9.51 -2.90
CA TYR A 71 -6.02 -8.24 -2.98
C TYR A 71 -6.93 -8.17 -4.20
N ALA A 72 -8.00 -7.40 -4.12
CA ALA A 72 -8.87 -7.09 -5.25
C ALA A 72 -9.07 -5.57 -5.31
N GLN A 73 -9.08 -5.02 -6.53
CA GLN A 73 -9.48 -3.64 -6.74
C GLN A 73 -11.01 -3.53 -6.65
N TYR A 74 -11.49 -2.68 -5.77
CA TYR A 74 -12.92 -2.47 -5.54
C TYR A 74 -13.08 -1.11 -4.86
N GLU A 75 -13.35 -0.10 -5.69
CA GLU A 75 -13.58 1.28 -5.24
C GLU A 75 -15.00 1.39 -4.68
N HIS A 76 -15.10 1.58 -3.36
CA HIS A 76 -16.39 1.75 -2.70
C HIS A 76 -16.26 2.58 -1.43
N ALA A 77 -17.07 3.63 -1.31
CA ALA A 77 -17.06 4.55 -0.17
C ALA A 77 -15.67 5.15 0.10
N ASP A 78 -14.96 4.65 1.11
CA ASP A 78 -13.73 5.21 1.66
C ASP A 78 -12.47 4.39 1.34
N TYR A 79 -12.57 3.39 0.47
CA TYR A 79 -11.47 2.49 0.13
C TYR A 79 -11.46 2.08 -1.34
N ASP A 80 -10.25 1.77 -1.82
CA ASP A 80 -9.98 1.46 -3.24
C ASP A 80 -9.77 -0.05 -3.48
N PHE A 81 -9.43 -0.80 -2.42
CA PHE A 81 -9.07 -2.21 -2.50
C PHE A 81 -9.63 -3.02 -1.33
N VAL A 82 -9.72 -4.33 -1.51
CA VAL A 82 -10.01 -5.29 -0.43
C VAL A 82 -8.89 -6.32 -0.38
N ALA A 83 -8.23 -6.45 0.76
CA ALA A 83 -7.37 -7.59 1.04
C ALA A 83 -8.16 -8.78 1.57
N ARG A 84 -7.67 -9.97 1.28
CA ARG A 84 -8.19 -11.24 1.78
C ARG A 84 -7.05 -12.15 2.21
N PHE A 85 -7.23 -12.79 3.36
CA PHE A 85 -6.27 -13.74 3.91
C PHE A 85 -6.98 -14.74 4.80
N GLU A 86 -6.36 -15.90 4.98
CA GLU A 86 -6.88 -16.95 5.86
C GLU A 86 -6.19 -16.91 7.22
N LYS A 87 -6.96 -17.04 8.29
CA LYS A 87 -6.42 -17.17 9.64
C LYS A 87 -7.27 -18.11 10.45
N ASP A 88 -6.62 -19.11 11.05
CA ASP A 88 -7.25 -20.12 11.89
C ASP A 88 -8.44 -20.78 11.15
N GLU A 89 -8.22 -21.12 9.87
CA GLU A 89 -9.22 -21.68 8.92
C GLU A 89 -10.41 -20.76 8.60
N VAL A 90 -10.36 -19.51 9.06
CA VAL A 90 -11.37 -18.49 8.79
C VAL A 90 -10.86 -17.52 7.73
N LEU A 91 -11.72 -17.22 6.76
CA LEU A 91 -11.42 -16.24 5.73
C LEU A 91 -11.72 -14.82 6.25
N HIS A 92 -10.70 -13.97 6.22
CA HIS A 92 -10.78 -12.58 6.63
C HIS A 92 -10.66 -11.64 5.44
N TYR A 93 -11.32 -10.50 5.56
CA TYR A 93 -11.29 -9.41 4.59
C TYR A 93 -10.97 -8.10 5.30
N ALA A 94 -10.23 -7.23 4.62
CA ALA A 94 -9.91 -5.90 5.12
C ALA A 94 -9.98 -4.88 3.97
N PRO A 95 -10.82 -3.83 4.07
CA PRO A 95 -10.79 -2.73 3.13
C PRO A 95 -9.48 -1.95 3.27
N ILE A 96 -8.87 -1.59 2.15
CA ILE A 96 -7.61 -0.87 2.07
C ILE A 96 -7.81 0.41 1.27
N GLN A 97 -7.39 1.52 1.87
CA GLN A 97 -7.21 2.78 1.18
C GLN A 97 -5.71 3.05 1.03
N MET A 98 -5.28 3.24 -0.21
CA MET A 98 -3.90 3.63 -0.50
C MET A 98 -3.73 5.13 -0.34
N LYS A 99 -2.61 5.55 0.24
CA LYS A 99 -2.14 6.94 0.29
C LYS A 99 -0.67 6.98 -0.09
N GLU A 100 -0.20 8.15 -0.51
CA GLU A 100 1.17 8.33 -0.97
C GLU A 100 1.76 9.60 -0.36
N LEU A 101 2.92 9.47 0.28
CA LEU A 101 3.84 10.59 0.42
C LEU A 101 4.61 10.69 -0.90
N VAL A 102 4.22 11.67 -1.71
CA VAL A 102 4.67 11.80 -3.10
C VAL A 102 6.18 12.09 -3.22
N PRO A 103 6.78 11.77 -4.38
CA PRO A 103 8.16 12.15 -4.70
C PRO A 103 8.44 13.63 -4.54
N GLU A 104 9.69 13.94 -4.23
CA GLU A 104 10.16 15.32 -4.03
C GLU A 104 9.98 16.19 -5.26
N GLU A 105 10.21 15.60 -6.43
CA GLU A 105 10.08 16.25 -7.74
C GLU A 105 8.62 16.65 -8.02
N LEU A 106 7.66 15.94 -7.44
CA LEU A 106 6.23 16.24 -7.60
C LEU A 106 5.76 17.27 -6.57
N ASN A 107 6.19 17.15 -5.31
CA ASN A 107 5.93 18.15 -4.28
C ASN A 107 7.03 18.14 -3.21
N PRO A 108 7.95 19.12 -3.24
CA PRO A 108 9.04 19.18 -2.28
C PRO A 108 8.57 19.49 -0.85
N HIS A 109 7.39 20.10 -0.70
CA HIS A 109 6.81 20.46 0.59
C HIS A 109 5.90 19.37 1.18
N ALA A 110 5.64 18.29 0.44
CA ALA A 110 4.90 17.16 0.97
C ALA A 110 5.66 16.54 2.15
N ASN A 111 4.97 16.30 3.26
CA ASN A 111 5.55 15.72 4.45
C ASN A 111 4.58 14.70 5.07
N LEU A 112 5.14 13.72 5.77
CA LEU A 112 4.39 12.58 6.30
C LEU A 112 3.34 13.00 7.34
N GLN A 113 3.65 13.99 8.19
CA GLN A 113 2.68 14.45 9.20
C GLN A 113 1.44 15.07 8.57
N SER A 114 1.59 15.84 7.49
CA SER A 114 0.45 16.37 6.74
C SER A 114 -0.40 15.27 6.11
N GLU A 115 0.21 14.17 5.63
CA GLU A 115 -0.56 13.02 5.15
C GLU A 115 -1.30 12.29 6.28
N LEU A 116 -0.69 12.18 7.46
CA LEU A 116 -1.35 11.63 8.65
C LEU A 116 -2.53 12.48 9.13
N ASN A 117 -2.38 13.80 9.14
CA ASN A 117 -3.45 14.72 9.57
C ASN A 117 -4.69 14.59 8.68
N LYS A 118 -4.52 14.32 7.37
CA LYS A 118 -5.64 14.09 6.44
C LYS A 118 -6.47 12.84 6.78
N LEU A 119 -5.95 11.93 7.61
CA LEU A 119 -6.64 10.70 7.98
C LEU A 119 -7.77 10.93 8.99
N GLU A 120 -7.86 12.12 9.60
CA GLU A 120 -8.95 12.49 10.52
C GLU A 120 -10.34 12.33 9.89
N LYS A 121 -10.46 12.45 8.56
CA LYS A 121 -11.72 12.25 7.85
C LYS A 121 -12.26 10.81 7.91
N TYR A 122 -11.42 9.84 8.29
CA TYR A 122 -11.80 8.43 8.44
C TYR A 122 -12.12 8.07 9.90
N ALA A 123 -12.64 9.04 10.68
CA ALA A 123 -12.88 8.89 12.12
C ALA A 123 -13.81 7.72 12.48
N ASP A 124 -14.71 7.32 11.58
CA ASP A 124 -15.71 6.27 11.80
C ASP A 124 -15.38 4.93 11.08
N SER A 125 -14.26 4.85 10.35
CA SER A 125 -13.93 3.71 9.49
C SER A 125 -13.16 2.61 10.24
N LYS A 126 -13.83 1.92 11.16
CA LYS A 126 -13.21 0.97 12.13
C LYS A 126 -12.43 -0.20 11.54
N ASP A 127 -12.86 -0.67 10.37
CA ASP A 127 -12.24 -1.83 9.70
C ASP A 127 -11.25 -1.38 8.61
N LEU A 128 -11.10 -0.07 8.37
CA LEU A 128 -10.28 0.47 7.28
C LEU A 128 -8.79 0.37 7.60
N VAL A 129 -8.06 -0.20 6.66
CA VAL A 129 -6.59 -0.22 6.63
C VAL A 129 -6.11 0.93 5.76
N ILE A 130 -5.29 1.82 6.33
CA ILE A 130 -4.57 2.83 5.56
C ILE A 130 -3.14 2.33 5.33
N ALA A 131 -2.73 2.28 4.07
CA ALA A 131 -1.35 2.02 3.67
C ALA A 131 -0.76 3.26 3.02
N ILE A 132 0.26 3.86 3.65
CA ILE A 132 0.97 5.03 3.11
C ILE A 132 2.26 4.56 2.43
N HIS A 133 2.30 4.73 1.11
CA HIS A 133 3.50 4.56 0.31
C HIS A 133 4.42 5.76 0.50
N ILE A 134 5.62 5.54 1.02
CA ILE A 134 6.67 6.55 1.13
C ILE A 134 7.47 6.54 -0.17
N ASN A 135 7.04 7.36 -1.14
CA ASN A 135 7.63 7.40 -2.48
C ASN A 135 8.69 8.50 -2.60
N ARG A 136 9.60 8.58 -1.65
CA ARG A 136 10.75 9.50 -1.68
C ARG A 136 11.82 9.05 -0.70
N ALA A 137 13.04 9.55 -0.88
CA ALA A 137 14.08 9.40 0.11
C ALA A 137 13.65 10.10 1.41
N ALA A 138 13.51 9.35 2.50
CA ALA A 138 13.09 9.90 3.79
C ALA A 138 13.63 9.06 4.94
N THR A 139 13.99 9.74 6.03
CA THR A 139 14.20 9.09 7.34
C THR A 139 12.97 9.36 8.21
N VAL A 140 12.24 8.30 8.57
CA VAL A 140 11.04 8.41 9.39
C VAL A 140 11.37 8.15 10.85
N HIS A 141 11.27 9.18 11.68
CA HIS A 141 11.34 9.04 13.12
C HIS A 141 9.92 8.88 13.69
N LEU A 142 9.47 7.64 13.90
CA LEU A 142 8.12 7.36 14.42
C LEU A 142 7.80 8.09 15.73
N SER A 143 8.80 8.28 16.60
CA SER A 143 8.66 9.01 17.87
C SER A 143 8.37 10.51 17.71
N LYS A 144 8.60 11.09 16.52
CA LYS A 144 8.30 12.49 16.22
C LYS A 144 6.96 12.68 15.53
N LEU A 145 6.27 11.59 15.18
CA LEU A 145 4.97 11.66 14.51
C LEU A 145 3.84 11.67 15.54
N VAL A 146 2.83 12.50 15.27
CA VAL A 146 1.57 12.46 16.01
C VAL A 146 0.62 11.54 15.25
N MET A 147 0.31 10.39 15.85
CA MET A 147 -0.64 9.45 15.27
C MET A 147 -2.06 10.05 15.29
N PRO A 148 -2.83 9.88 14.20
CA PRO A 148 -4.14 10.51 14.10
C PRO A 148 -5.12 9.84 15.07
N ARG A 149 -5.98 10.65 15.71
CA ARG A 149 -7.02 10.16 16.63
C ARG A 149 -8.18 9.59 15.83
N THR A 150 -8.01 8.39 15.31
CA THR A 150 -8.98 7.73 14.43
C THR A 150 -9.38 6.38 15.00
N SER A 151 -10.50 5.84 14.53
CA SER A 151 -10.88 4.46 14.83
C SER A 151 -10.33 3.45 13.82
N LEU A 152 -9.41 3.84 12.93
CA LEU A 152 -8.90 2.99 11.84
C LEU A 152 -8.48 1.60 12.33
N GLY A 153 -8.72 0.59 11.50
CA GLY A 153 -8.37 -0.80 11.81
C GLY A 153 -6.86 -1.01 11.85
N ALA A 154 -6.14 -0.38 10.91
CA ALA A 154 -4.69 -0.36 10.90
C ALA A 154 -4.09 0.82 10.12
N LEU A 155 -2.88 1.21 10.48
CA LEU A 155 -2.05 2.15 9.74
C LEU A 155 -0.69 1.52 9.47
N TRP A 156 -0.28 1.57 8.21
CA TRP A 156 0.98 0.99 7.73
C TRP A 156 1.75 1.98 6.88
N PHE A 157 3.08 1.97 7.02
CA PHE A 157 3.98 2.61 6.09
C PHE A 157 4.73 1.55 5.29
N PHE A 158 4.98 1.83 4.02
CA PHE A 158 5.85 0.99 3.21
C PHE A 158 6.57 1.84 2.16
N GLY A 159 7.74 1.38 1.74
CA GLY A 159 8.55 2.09 0.75
C GLY A 159 9.74 1.27 0.30
N ALA A 160 10.30 1.63 -0.84
CA ALA A 160 11.54 1.04 -1.33
C ALA A 160 12.73 1.52 -0.50
N ASN A 161 13.70 0.63 -0.26
CA ASN A 161 14.91 0.96 0.49
C ASN A 161 15.94 1.70 -0.39
N ASP A 162 15.83 1.59 -1.71
CA ASP A 162 16.69 2.25 -2.68
C ASP A 162 15.97 2.50 -4.00
N GLN A 163 16.68 3.15 -4.94
CA GLN A 163 16.16 3.50 -6.26
C GLN A 163 15.95 2.28 -7.18
N THR A 164 16.58 1.14 -6.90
CA THR A 164 16.39 -0.08 -7.69
C THR A 164 15.01 -0.69 -7.46
N GLN A 165 14.39 -0.35 -6.31
CA GLN A 165 13.11 -0.87 -5.85
C GLN A 165 13.09 -2.41 -5.73
N ASN A 166 14.25 -3.02 -5.49
CA ASN A 166 14.37 -4.46 -5.31
C ASN A 166 14.11 -4.89 -3.86
N THR A 167 14.33 -3.98 -2.91
CA THR A 167 14.11 -4.21 -1.49
C THR A 167 13.13 -3.19 -0.95
N TRP A 168 12.17 -3.67 -0.18
CA TRP A 168 11.09 -2.88 0.38
C TRP A 168 10.99 -3.12 1.88
N THR A 169 10.69 -2.05 2.61
CA THR A 169 10.35 -2.12 4.03
C THR A 169 8.87 -1.85 4.21
N ILE A 170 8.24 -2.63 5.08
CA ILE A 170 6.89 -2.38 5.61
C ILE A 170 6.97 -2.23 7.13
N ILE A 171 6.23 -1.27 7.68
CA ILE A 171 6.22 -0.95 9.12
C ILE A 171 4.78 -0.76 9.60
N GLY A 172 4.41 -1.45 10.68
CA GLY A 172 3.12 -1.33 11.34
C GLY A 172 2.72 -2.60 12.10
N ASN A 173 1.51 -2.73 12.62
CA ASN A 173 0.44 -1.74 12.64
C ASN A 173 0.79 -0.61 13.63
N LEU A 174 0.87 0.62 13.12
CA LEU A 174 1.30 1.79 13.90
C LEU A 174 0.28 2.28 14.93
N LEU A 175 -0.97 1.82 14.84
CA LEU A 175 -2.04 2.18 15.78
C LEU A 175 -2.07 1.30 17.03
N ARG A 176 -1.21 0.28 17.11
CA ARG A 176 -1.16 -0.67 18.22
C ARG A 176 0.25 -0.70 18.83
N PRO A 177 0.37 -0.94 20.15
CA PRO A 177 1.67 -1.24 20.76
C PRO A 177 2.33 -2.45 20.08
N GLY A 178 3.66 -2.40 19.92
CA GLY A 178 4.41 -3.50 19.30
C GLY A 178 4.31 -3.53 17.78
N ALA A 179 4.31 -2.37 17.11
CA ALA A 179 4.45 -2.31 15.66
C ALA A 179 5.68 -3.11 15.20
N SER A 180 5.48 -3.93 14.17
CA SER A 180 6.51 -4.76 13.55
C SER A 180 7.04 -4.08 12.30
N SER A 181 8.26 -4.45 11.90
CA SER A 181 8.80 -4.14 10.58
C SER A 181 9.28 -5.41 9.92
N SER A 182 9.20 -5.44 8.59
CA SER A 182 9.78 -6.51 7.79
C SER A 182 10.35 -5.92 6.51
N GLU A 183 11.48 -6.47 6.10
CA GLU A 183 12.05 -6.25 4.79
C GLU A 183 11.72 -7.44 3.89
N PHE A 184 11.40 -7.14 2.64
CA PHE A 184 11.17 -8.17 1.63
C PHE A 184 11.79 -7.74 0.31
N THR A 185 12.26 -8.74 -0.43
CA THR A 185 12.76 -8.57 -1.78
C THR A 185 11.63 -8.78 -2.77
N HIS A 186 11.54 -7.89 -3.75
CA HIS A 186 10.69 -8.05 -4.92
C HIS A 186 11.59 -7.94 -6.16
N PRO A 187 11.56 -8.92 -7.09
CA PRO A 187 12.40 -8.92 -8.29
C PRO A 187 12.17 -7.72 -9.22
#